data_AF-A0A7X4EVB4-F1
#
_entry.id   AF-A0A7X4EVB4-F1
#
_cell.length_a   1.000
_cell.length_b   1.000
_cell.length_c   1.000
_cell.angle_alpha   90.00
_cell.angle_beta   90.00
_cell.angle_gamma   90.00
#
_symmetry.space_group_name_H-M   'P 1'
#
loop_
_entity.id
_entity.type
_entity.pdbx_description
1 polymer ?
#
loop_
_entity_poly.entity_id
_entity_poly.type
_entity_poly.pdbx_seq_one_letter_code
_entity_poly.pdbx_strand_id
1 'polypeptide(L)'
;MGLFSDSHLDNIVAIVFGEVDAFLTTKNAIVVSAMEQNAKAIFELYFAVEPPFGDGTKRNEFPDAFVISALVDWCHDRKEDLFVVTQDGLFLKACEEEPRLDAVECLSGLLNRVASDEAALADFLRTQILEHLEEIENRTKEDFESLGFHVEDEWGDAEVSVTKIELEGGPDLVDVTGTMVSAELRFDAEYDAYLSYDDSSTGSYDSEEGRLLYMEHKTETVNGTERLFVTVTASFQGMEELDFQLVDVDLTSPSAGFGIETEKNAGWPWK
;
A
#
# COMPACT_ATOMS: atom_id res chain seq x y z
N MET A 1 -9.84 -61.68 -19.92
CA MET A 1 -9.21 -62.04 -18.62
C MET A 1 -8.45 -60.81 -18.17
N GLY A 2 -8.87 -60.20 -17.05
CA GLY A 2 -8.52 -58.83 -16.66
C GLY A 2 -7.03 -58.63 -16.45
N LEU A 3 -6.50 -57.55 -17.03
CA LEU A 3 -5.07 -57.20 -17.06
C LEU A 3 -4.57 -56.48 -15.79
N PHE A 4 -5.42 -56.34 -14.77
CA PHE A 4 -5.06 -55.73 -13.49
C PHE A 4 -5.51 -56.67 -12.37
N SER A 5 -4.57 -57.09 -11.52
CA SER A 5 -4.87 -57.76 -10.25
C SER A 5 -5.25 -56.72 -9.22
N ASP A 6 -6.16 -57.02 -8.30
CA ASP A 6 -6.64 -56.09 -7.25
C ASP A 6 -5.47 -55.47 -6.47
N SER A 7 -4.39 -56.22 -6.24
CA SER A 7 -3.17 -55.74 -5.56
C SER A 7 -2.42 -54.61 -6.28
N HIS A 8 -2.61 -54.43 -7.58
CA HIS A 8 -1.96 -53.37 -8.35
C HIS A 8 -2.77 -52.06 -8.29
N LEU A 9 -4.10 -52.17 -8.21
CA LEU A 9 -5.00 -51.04 -7.99
C LEU A 9 -4.80 -50.44 -6.59
N ASP A 10 -4.69 -51.27 -5.56
CA ASP A 10 -4.45 -50.81 -4.18
C ASP A 10 -3.15 -50.01 -4.04
N ASN A 11 -2.10 -50.42 -4.76
CA ASN A 11 -0.82 -49.70 -4.78
C ASN A 11 -0.92 -48.35 -5.49
N ILE A 12 -1.63 -48.27 -6.62
CA ILE A 12 -1.83 -47.01 -7.34
C ILE A 12 -2.63 -46.04 -6.48
N VAL A 13 -3.70 -46.53 -5.83
CA VAL A 13 -4.51 -45.74 -4.90
C VAL A 13 -3.64 -45.19 -3.77
N ALA A 14 -2.83 -46.03 -3.13
CA ALA A 14 -1.94 -45.60 -2.04
C ALA A 14 -0.94 -44.51 -2.48
N ILE A 15 -0.39 -44.62 -3.69
CA ILE A 15 0.54 -43.61 -4.23
C ILE A 15 -0.18 -42.28 -4.46
N VAL A 16 -1.34 -42.30 -5.13
CA VAL A 16 -2.10 -41.08 -5.44
C VAL A 16 -2.55 -40.36 -4.17
N PHE A 17 -3.08 -41.09 -3.18
CA PHE A 17 -3.45 -40.51 -1.89
C PHE A 17 -2.22 -39.95 -1.16
N GLY A 18 -1.09 -40.64 -1.21
CA GLY A 18 0.17 -40.15 -0.64
C GLY A 18 0.66 -38.84 -1.28
N GLU A 19 0.50 -38.68 -2.60
CA GLU A 19 0.84 -37.43 -3.30
C GLU A 19 -0.10 -36.28 -2.92
N VAL A 20 -1.41 -36.55 -2.81
CA VAL A 20 -2.39 -35.56 -2.35
C VAL A 20 -2.10 -35.13 -0.91
N ASP A 21 -1.86 -36.08 0.00
CA ASP A 21 -1.54 -35.78 1.39
C ASP A 21 -0.25 -34.96 1.53
N ALA A 22 0.78 -35.29 0.75
CA ALA A 22 2.02 -34.52 0.69
C ALA A 22 1.77 -33.10 0.18
N PHE A 23 0.93 -32.93 -0.85
CA PHE A 23 0.54 -31.63 -1.37
C PHE A 23 -0.20 -30.80 -0.31
N LEU A 24 -1.21 -31.38 0.34
CA LEU A 24 -1.99 -30.72 1.40
C LEU A 24 -1.09 -30.29 2.57
N THR A 25 -0.18 -31.16 3.00
CA THR A 25 0.78 -30.89 4.08
C THR A 25 1.74 -29.76 3.70
N THR A 26 2.28 -29.78 2.47
CA THR A 26 3.23 -28.76 1.99
C THR A 26 2.59 -27.38 1.91
N LYS A 27 1.29 -27.32 1.63
CA LYS A 27 0.53 -26.06 1.49
C LYS A 27 -0.18 -25.62 2.76
N ASN A 28 0.04 -26.30 3.89
CA ASN A 28 -0.62 -26.03 5.17
C ASN A 28 -2.16 -25.97 5.01
N ALA A 29 -2.71 -26.85 4.18
CA ALA A 29 -4.12 -26.86 3.82
C ALA A 29 -4.99 -27.30 5.01
N ILE A 30 -6.15 -26.65 5.17
CA ILE A 30 -7.14 -27.00 6.18
C ILE A 30 -8.15 -27.94 5.54
N VAL A 31 -8.30 -29.14 6.10
CA VAL A 31 -9.33 -30.09 5.66
C VAL A 31 -10.63 -29.83 6.40
N VAL A 32 -11.68 -29.45 5.67
CA VAL A 32 -13.02 -29.25 6.21
C VAL A 32 -13.82 -30.54 6.07
N SER A 33 -14.39 -31.02 7.18
CA SER A 33 -15.17 -32.25 7.20
C SER A 33 -16.61 -31.98 6.76
N ALA A 34 -17.10 -32.72 5.77
CA ALA A 34 -18.50 -32.69 5.34
C ALA A 34 -19.39 -33.74 6.04
N MET A 35 -18.88 -34.44 7.06
CA MET A 35 -19.60 -35.56 7.69
C MET A 35 -20.71 -35.13 8.66
N GLU A 36 -20.59 -33.95 9.27
CA GLU A 36 -21.52 -33.48 10.32
C GLU A 36 -22.64 -32.60 9.76
N GLN A 37 -22.83 -32.61 8.45
CA GLN A 37 -23.73 -31.72 7.74
C GLN A 37 -25.20 -32.11 7.92
N ASN A 38 -26.07 -31.09 7.91
CA ASN A 38 -27.51 -31.28 8.09
C ASN A 38 -28.14 -31.92 6.84
N ALA A 39 -28.15 -33.25 6.81
CA ALA A 39 -28.72 -34.03 5.71
C ALA A 39 -30.18 -33.64 5.40
N LYS A 40 -30.97 -33.20 6.41
CA LYS A 40 -32.36 -32.79 6.20
C LYS A 40 -32.45 -31.57 5.29
N ALA A 41 -31.64 -30.54 5.52
CA ALA A 41 -31.60 -29.33 4.69
C ALA A 41 -31.17 -29.66 3.26
N ILE A 42 -30.19 -30.54 3.10
CA ILE A 42 -29.72 -31.00 1.78
C ILE A 42 -30.82 -31.75 1.01
N PHE A 43 -31.61 -32.60 1.69
CA PHE A 43 -32.75 -33.26 1.06
C PHE A 43 -33.86 -32.27 0.67
N GLU A 44 -34.08 -31.21 1.45
CA GLU A 44 -35.05 -30.17 1.11
C GLU A 44 -34.67 -29.45 -0.20
N LEU A 45 -33.40 -29.06 -0.36
CA LEU A 45 -32.85 -28.48 -1.60
C LEU A 45 -33.02 -29.44 -2.80
N TYR A 46 -32.73 -30.73 -2.60
CA TYR A 46 -32.90 -31.76 -3.64
C TYR A 46 -34.34 -31.87 -4.13
N PHE A 47 -35.32 -31.91 -3.22
CA PHE A 47 -36.73 -31.99 -3.59
C PHE A 47 -37.26 -30.69 -4.20
N ALA A 48 -36.67 -29.54 -3.84
CA ALA A 48 -36.98 -28.24 -4.40
C ALA A 48 -36.35 -28.00 -5.79
N VAL A 49 -35.38 -28.82 -6.19
CA VAL A 49 -34.59 -28.63 -7.42
C VAL A 49 -33.85 -27.28 -7.39
N GLU A 50 -33.31 -26.96 -6.22
CA GLU A 50 -32.51 -25.75 -5.98
C GLU A 50 -31.01 -26.09 -6.06
N PRO A 51 -30.16 -25.13 -6.50
CA PRO A 51 -28.72 -25.32 -6.53
C PRO A 51 -28.17 -25.86 -5.20
N PRO A 52 -27.24 -26.83 -5.22
CA PRO A 52 -26.50 -27.36 -6.38
C PRO A 52 -27.21 -28.48 -7.15
N PHE A 53 -28.51 -28.71 -6.93
CA PHE A 53 -29.27 -29.73 -7.64
C PHE A 53 -29.90 -29.17 -8.94
N GLY A 54 -29.82 -29.96 -10.01
CA GLY A 54 -30.38 -29.61 -11.31
C GLY A 54 -31.66 -30.39 -11.66
N ASP A 55 -32.27 -30.02 -12.79
CA ASP A 55 -33.44 -30.63 -13.38
C ASP A 55 -33.12 -32.01 -14.03
N GLY A 56 -32.71 -32.99 -13.21
CA GLY A 56 -32.82 -34.41 -13.57
C GLY A 56 -31.81 -35.40 -12.98
N THR A 57 -32.33 -36.42 -12.27
CA THR A 57 -31.85 -37.83 -12.22
C THR A 57 -30.40 -38.15 -11.81
N LYS A 58 -29.61 -37.23 -11.23
CA LYS A 58 -28.21 -37.52 -10.88
C LYS A 58 -27.98 -37.56 -9.38
N ARG A 59 -27.83 -38.80 -8.87
CA ARG A 59 -27.29 -39.10 -7.52
C ARG A 59 -25.91 -38.45 -7.25
N ASN A 60 -25.23 -38.02 -8.31
CA ASN A 60 -23.87 -37.49 -8.27
C ASN A 60 -23.77 -36.06 -7.73
N GLU A 61 -24.89 -35.36 -7.51
CA GLU A 61 -24.92 -33.96 -7.01
C GLU A 61 -24.97 -33.90 -5.47
N PHE A 62 -25.27 -35.02 -4.80
CA PHE A 62 -25.28 -35.07 -3.33
C PHE A 62 -23.92 -34.73 -2.72
N PRO A 63 -22.78 -35.30 -3.16
CA PRO A 63 -21.48 -34.92 -2.63
C PRO A 63 -21.22 -33.42 -2.68
N ASP A 64 -21.59 -32.76 -3.79
CA ASP A 64 -21.39 -31.31 -3.95
C ASP A 64 -22.24 -30.50 -2.97
N ALA A 65 -23.49 -30.91 -2.76
CA ALA A 65 -24.36 -30.30 -1.74
C ALA A 65 -23.82 -30.45 -0.31
N PHE A 66 -23.24 -31.61 0.01
CA PHE A 66 -22.56 -31.81 1.30
C PHE A 66 -21.32 -30.93 1.43
N VAL A 67 -20.54 -30.76 0.36
CA VAL A 67 -19.36 -29.88 0.34
C VAL A 67 -19.78 -28.42 0.52
N ILE A 68 -20.73 -27.91 -0.26
CA ILE A 68 -21.21 -26.53 -0.18
C ILE A 68 -21.74 -26.23 1.22
N SER A 69 -22.60 -27.09 1.76
CA SER A 69 -23.13 -26.94 3.13
C SER A 69 -21.99 -26.86 4.16
N ALA A 70 -20.95 -27.69 4.01
CA ALA A 70 -19.81 -27.65 4.91
C ALA A 70 -18.96 -26.37 4.78
N LEU A 71 -18.82 -25.83 3.57
CA LEU A 71 -18.14 -24.56 3.35
C LEU A 71 -18.93 -23.39 3.93
N VAL A 72 -20.25 -23.38 3.77
CA VAL A 72 -21.15 -22.37 4.35
C VAL A 72 -21.03 -22.35 5.88
N ASP A 73 -21.18 -23.52 6.53
CA ASP A 73 -21.00 -23.66 7.98
C ASP A 73 -19.61 -23.15 8.42
N TRP A 74 -18.56 -23.52 7.69
CA TRP A 74 -17.19 -23.11 7.98
C TRP A 74 -17.02 -21.59 7.92
N CYS A 75 -17.56 -20.94 6.90
CA CYS A 75 -17.54 -19.48 6.73
C CYS A 75 -18.33 -18.78 7.85
N HIS A 76 -19.50 -19.31 8.22
CA HIS A 76 -20.32 -18.74 9.29
C HIS A 76 -19.67 -18.84 10.67
N ASP A 77 -19.07 -19.99 10.99
CA ASP A 77 -18.41 -20.24 12.27
C ASP A 77 -17.19 -19.33 12.48
N ARG A 78 -16.42 -19.08 11.40
CA ARG A 78 -15.20 -18.24 11.44
C ARG A 78 -15.44 -16.78 11.14
N LYS A 79 -16.60 -16.46 10.55
CA LYS A 79 -16.93 -15.13 9.99
C LYS A 79 -15.95 -14.70 8.89
N GLU A 80 -15.42 -15.66 8.14
CA GLU A 80 -14.51 -15.41 7.02
C GLU A 80 -15.24 -15.62 5.69
N ASP A 81 -14.75 -14.96 4.64
CA ASP A 81 -15.21 -15.13 3.27
C ASP A 81 -14.28 -16.10 2.53
N LEU A 82 -14.82 -16.91 1.62
CA LEU A 82 -14.09 -17.98 0.96
C LEU A 82 -14.18 -17.85 -0.56
N PHE A 83 -13.02 -17.84 -1.21
CA PHE A 83 -12.96 -17.97 -2.67
C PHE A 83 -13.06 -19.44 -3.08
N VAL A 84 -14.00 -19.74 -3.97
CA VAL A 84 -14.23 -21.09 -4.50
C VAL A 84 -13.80 -21.13 -5.97
N VAL A 85 -12.83 -21.99 -6.30
CA VAL A 85 -12.42 -22.19 -7.70
C VAL A 85 -13.09 -23.45 -8.25
N THR A 86 -14.05 -23.30 -9.15
CA THR A 86 -14.78 -24.44 -9.75
C THR A 86 -15.23 -24.16 -11.17
N GLN A 87 -15.22 -25.19 -12.02
CA GLN A 87 -15.77 -25.14 -13.38
C GLN A 87 -17.20 -25.71 -13.46
N ASP A 88 -17.74 -26.22 -12.35
CA ASP A 88 -19.08 -26.77 -12.31
C ASP A 88 -20.13 -25.65 -12.17
N GLY A 89 -20.98 -25.51 -13.19
CA GLY A 89 -22.00 -24.47 -13.24
C GLY A 89 -23.10 -24.59 -12.17
N LEU A 90 -23.39 -25.79 -11.66
CA LEU A 90 -24.33 -25.95 -10.55
C LEU A 90 -23.69 -25.53 -9.23
N PHE A 91 -22.39 -25.81 -9.07
CA PHE A 91 -21.63 -25.39 -7.90
C PHE A 91 -21.48 -23.86 -7.84
N LEU A 92 -21.19 -23.22 -8.99
CA LEU A 92 -21.14 -21.76 -9.10
C LEU A 92 -22.45 -21.11 -8.65
N LYS A 93 -23.59 -21.58 -9.18
CA LYS A 93 -24.92 -21.07 -8.81
C LYS A 93 -25.25 -21.26 -7.34
N ALA A 94 -24.82 -22.38 -6.75
CA ALA A 94 -25.03 -22.60 -5.33
C ALA A 94 -24.20 -21.66 -4.45
N CYS A 95 -23.01 -21.24 -4.92
CA CYS A 95 -22.22 -20.23 -4.23
C CYS A 95 -22.84 -18.83 -4.36
N GLU A 96 -23.50 -18.50 -5.47
CA GLU A 96 -24.16 -17.19 -5.67
C GLU A 96 -25.29 -16.92 -4.66
N GLU A 97 -25.93 -17.97 -4.13
CA GLU A 97 -26.97 -17.84 -3.09
C GLU A 97 -26.39 -17.52 -1.71
N GLU A 98 -25.08 -17.67 -1.51
CA GLU A 98 -24.41 -17.48 -0.22
C GLU A 98 -23.42 -16.31 -0.25
N PRO A 99 -23.69 -15.19 0.45
CA PRO A 99 -22.89 -13.96 0.36
C PRO A 99 -21.41 -14.10 0.70
N ARG A 100 -21.04 -15.15 1.45
CA ARG A 100 -19.68 -15.40 1.93
C ARG A 100 -18.86 -16.32 1.00
N LEU A 101 -19.46 -16.82 -0.08
CA LEU A 101 -18.80 -17.67 -1.05
C LEU A 101 -18.62 -16.90 -2.36
N ASP A 102 -17.38 -16.51 -2.69
CA ASP A 102 -17.07 -15.87 -3.97
C ASP A 102 -16.48 -16.90 -4.94
N ALA A 103 -17.30 -17.33 -5.91
CA ALA A 103 -16.91 -18.38 -6.83
C ALA A 103 -16.33 -17.85 -8.15
N VAL A 104 -15.24 -18.46 -8.60
CA VAL A 104 -14.55 -18.13 -9.85
C VAL A 104 -14.25 -19.38 -10.67
N GLU A 105 -14.34 -19.24 -11.99
CA GLU A 105 -14.21 -20.38 -12.91
C GLU A 105 -12.78 -20.93 -13.04
N CYS A 106 -11.79 -20.11 -12.70
CA CYS A 106 -10.38 -20.44 -12.88
C CYS A 106 -9.46 -19.69 -11.94
N LEU A 107 -8.28 -20.27 -11.70
CA LEU A 107 -7.25 -19.65 -10.86
C LEU A 107 -6.80 -18.28 -11.38
N SER A 108 -6.73 -18.08 -12.71
CA SER A 108 -6.44 -16.76 -13.27
C SER A 108 -7.52 -15.73 -12.95
N GLY A 109 -8.78 -16.14 -12.86
CA GLY A 109 -9.88 -15.29 -12.42
C GLY A 109 -9.73 -14.88 -10.95
N LEU A 110 -9.32 -15.82 -10.09
CA LEU A 110 -8.99 -15.53 -8.69
C LEU A 110 -7.88 -14.50 -8.58
N LEU A 111 -6.76 -14.73 -9.29
CA LEU A 111 -5.61 -13.83 -9.26
C LEU A 111 -5.96 -12.43 -9.76
N ASN A 112 -6.75 -12.33 -10.82
CA ASN A 112 -7.22 -11.03 -11.31
C ASN A 112 -8.15 -10.33 -10.31
N ARG A 113 -8.98 -11.07 -9.57
CA ARG A 113 -9.90 -10.52 -8.57
C ARG A 113 -9.14 -9.98 -7.37
N VAL A 114 -8.21 -10.77 -6.83
CA VAL A 114 -7.28 -10.35 -5.78
C VAL A 114 -6.46 -9.14 -6.24
N ALA A 115 -5.93 -9.16 -7.47
CA ALA A 115 -5.19 -8.03 -8.03
C ALA A 115 -6.08 -6.80 -8.29
N SER A 116 -7.37 -6.98 -8.58
CA SER A 116 -8.31 -5.87 -8.76
C SER A 116 -8.67 -5.24 -7.43
N ASP A 117 -8.79 -6.03 -6.36
CA ASP A 117 -8.98 -5.50 -5.01
C ASP A 117 -7.73 -4.73 -4.57
N GLU A 118 -6.52 -5.24 -4.85
CA GLU A 118 -5.27 -4.50 -4.60
C GLU A 118 -5.17 -3.22 -5.43
N ALA A 119 -5.55 -3.26 -6.72
CA ALA A 119 -5.54 -2.09 -7.59
C ALA A 119 -6.60 -1.05 -7.18
N ALA A 120 -7.81 -1.49 -6.84
CA ALA A 120 -8.89 -0.62 -6.37
C ALA A 120 -8.54 -0.02 -4.99
N LEU A 121 -7.94 -0.80 -4.11
CA LEU A 121 -7.41 -0.30 -2.83
C LEU A 121 -6.29 0.72 -3.07
N ALA A 122 -5.35 0.44 -3.97
CA ALA A 122 -4.27 1.36 -4.30
C ALA A 122 -4.82 2.68 -4.87
N ASP A 123 -5.80 2.62 -5.76
CA ASP A 123 -6.45 3.81 -6.31
C ASP A 123 -7.22 4.59 -5.25
N PHE A 124 -7.96 3.90 -4.37
CA PHE A 124 -8.63 4.52 -3.21
C PHE A 124 -7.62 5.25 -2.31
N LEU A 125 -6.53 4.58 -1.92
CA LEU A 125 -5.49 5.17 -1.06
C LEU A 125 -4.83 6.38 -1.72
N ARG A 126 -4.55 6.34 -3.03
CA ARG A 126 -4.03 7.50 -3.77
C ARG A 126 -5.02 8.67 -3.75
N THR A 127 -6.31 8.41 -3.97
CA THR A 127 -7.33 9.45 -3.90
C THR A 127 -7.42 10.06 -2.51
N GLN A 128 -7.41 9.24 -1.45
CA GLN A 128 -7.46 9.74 -0.07
C GLN A 128 -6.24 10.59 0.30
N ILE A 129 -5.03 10.20 -0.13
CA ILE A 129 -3.82 11.00 0.06
C ILE A 129 -3.94 12.35 -0.66
N LEU A 130 -4.48 12.36 -1.89
CA LEU A 130 -4.69 13.60 -2.65
C LEU A 130 -5.76 14.52 -2.05
N GLU A 131 -6.77 13.96 -1.39
CA GLU A 131 -7.78 14.76 -0.66
C GLU A 131 -7.19 15.45 0.57
N HIS A 132 -6.15 14.87 1.17
CA HIS A 132 -5.40 15.45 2.30
C HIS A 132 -4.15 16.21 1.85
N LEU A 133 -4.02 16.52 0.57
CA LEU A 133 -2.83 17.16 0.01
C LEU A 133 -2.54 18.53 0.66
N GLU A 134 -3.57 19.31 0.97
CA GLU A 134 -3.41 20.62 1.62
C GLU A 134 -2.77 20.51 3.02
N GLU A 135 -3.12 19.45 3.78
CA GLU A 135 -2.51 19.18 5.09
C GLU A 135 -1.05 18.74 4.93
N ILE A 136 -0.77 17.86 3.97
CA ILE A 136 0.57 17.37 3.65
C ILE A 136 1.48 18.53 3.22
N GLU A 137 0.99 19.41 2.34
CA GLU A 137 1.73 20.58 1.87
C GLU A 137 2.07 21.53 3.02
N ASN A 138 1.13 21.80 3.93
CA ASN A 138 1.38 22.67 5.07
C ASN A 138 2.43 22.08 6.03
N ARG A 139 2.32 20.78 6.37
CA ARG A 139 3.33 20.09 7.18
C ARG A 139 4.71 20.09 6.50
N THR A 140 4.74 19.84 5.20
CA THR A 140 5.99 19.83 4.41
C THR A 140 6.66 21.20 4.41
N LYS A 141 5.88 22.29 4.30
CA LYS A 141 6.42 23.67 4.40
C LYS A 141 7.03 23.92 5.77
N GLU A 142 6.30 23.60 6.84
CA GLU A 142 6.80 23.78 8.21
C GLU A 142 8.10 23.00 8.44
N ASP A 143 8.15 21.74 7.99
CA ASP A 143 9.35 20.91 8.10
C ASP A 143 10.53 21.51 7.32
N PHE A 144 10.31 21.96 6.08
CA PHE A 144 11.36 22.55 5.25
C PHE A 144 11.87 23.88 5.83
N GLU A 145 10.98 24.78 6.26
CA GLU A 145 11.35 26.07 6.88
C GLU A 145 12.07 25.88 8.22
N SER A 146 11.81 24.78 8.93
CA SER A 146 12.50 24.43 10.18
C SER A 146 13.92 23.88 10.00
N LEU A 147 14.34 23.63 8.75
CA LEU A 147 15.70 23.16 8.47
C LEU A 147 16.73 24.24 8.80
N GLY A 148 17.90 23.81 9.29
CA GLY A 148 18.98 24.72 9.69
C GLY A 148 19.76 25.30 8.51
N PHE A 149 19.19 26.25 7.79
CA PHE A 149 19.89 27.01 6.74
C PHE A 149 20.91 27.98 7.33
N HIS A 150 21.96 28.26 6.57
CA HIS A 150 23.01 29.22 6.96
C HIS A 150 23.58 29.91 5.73
N VAL A 151 24.28 31.02 5.94
CA VAL A 151 25.04 31.68 4.88
C VAL A 151 26.35 30.91 4.67
N GLU A 152 26.65 30.51 3.44
CA GLU A 152 27.82 29.66 3.13
C GLU A 152 29.14 30.45 3.11
N ASP A 153 29.10 31.68 2.58
CA ASP A 153 30.29 32.47 2.23
C ASP A 153 30.62 33.60 3.21
N GLU A 154 29.70 33.95 4.12
CA GLU A 154 29.88 35.00 5.11
C GLU A 154 29.36 34.57 6.49
N TRP A 155 29.77 35.27 7.55
CA TRP A 155 29.24 35.02 8.88
C TRP A 155 27.85 35.67 9.00
N GLY A 156 26.82 34.84 8.97
CA GLY A 156 25.44 35.29 9.00
C GLY A 156 24.43 34.17 9.19
N ASP A 157 23.18 34.58 9.31
CA ASP A 157 22.03 33.69 9.45
C ASP A 157 21.21 33.71 8.16
N ALA A 158 20.59 32.58 7.83
CA ALA A 158 19.67 32.44 6.71
C ALA A 158 18.31 31.96 7.21
N GLU A 159 17.25 32.67 6.87
CA GLU A 159 15.87 32.29 7.15
C GLU A 159 15.16 32.00 5.83
N VAL A 160 14.53 30.83 5.71
CA VAL A 160 13.91 30.38 4.47
C VAL A 160 12.40 30.35 4.63
N SER A 161 11.67 30.86 3.64
CA SER A 161 10.22 30.70 3.56
C SER A 161 9.78 30.14 2.20
N VAL A 162 8.85 29.19 2.21
CA VAL A 162 8.35 28.54 0.99
C VAL A 162 7.23 29.37 0.38
N THR A 163 7.51 29.99 -0.77
CA THR A 163 6.56 30.83 -1.50
C THR A 163 5.55 29.99 -2.30
N LYS A 164 5.98 28.85 -2.83
CA LYS A 164 5.15 27.97 -3.66
C LYS A 164 5.59 26.52 -3.49
N ILE A 165 4.62 25.61 -3.44
CA ILE A 165 4.85 24.17 -3.49
C ILE A 165 3.90 23.57 -4.53
N GLU A 166 4.42 22.71 -5.40
CA GLU A 166 3.63 22.00 -6.40
C GLU A 166 3.96 20.52 -6.37
N LEU A 167 2.93 19.67 -6.34
CA LEU A 167 3.11 18.22 -6.42
C LEU A 167 3.57 17.82 -7.83
N GLU A 168 4.70 17.14 -7.92
CA GLU A 168 5.19 16.53 -9.15
C GLU A 168 4.65 15.10 -9.28
N GLY A 169 3.67 14.90 -10.16
CA GLY A 169 3.09 13.59 -10.42
C GLY A 169 2.00 13.21 -9.42
N GLY A 170 2.11 12.02 -8.81
CA GLY A 170 1.13 11.52 -7.86
C GLY A 170 1.79 10.64 -6.80
N PRO A 171 1.05 10.31 -5.72
CA PRO A 171 1.57 9.50 -4.63
C PRO A 171 1.98 8.11 -5.14
N ASP A 172 3.24 7.75 -4.88
CA ASP A 172 3.77 6.42 -5.16
C ASP A 172 3.65 5.57 -3.90
N LEU A 173 2.82 4.53 -3.97
CA LEU A 173 2.59 3.65 -2.82
C LEU A 173 3.81 2.73 -2.67
N VAL A 174 4.57 2.91 -1.59
CA VAL A 174 5.80 2.17 -1.33
C VAL A 174 5.49 0.84 -0.63
N ASP A 175 4.59 0.88 0.35
CA ASP A 175 4.21 -0.29 1.13
C ASP A 175 2.77 -0.18 1.62
N VAL A 176 2.07 -1.32 1.63
CA VAL A 176 0.71 -1.46 2.16
C VAL A 176 0.72 -2.69 3.06
N THR A 177 0.86 -2.46 4.36
CA THR A 177 0.95 -3.54 5.36
C THR A 177 -0.28 -3.49 6.27
N GLY A 178 -1.18 -4.45 6.08
CA GLY A 178 -2.37 -4.62 6.92
C GLY A 178 -3.34 -3.44 6.83
N THR A 179 -3.25 -2.53 7.80
CA THR A 179 -4.08 -1.32 7.91
C THR A 179 -3.25 -0.03 7.83
N MET A 180 -2.00 -0.12 7.39
CA MET A 180 -1.13 1.04 7.21
C MET A 180 -0.61 1.09 5.78
N VAL A 181 -0.55 2.30 5.23
CA VAL A 181 0.03 2.60 3.93
C VAL A 181 1.15 3.62 4.12
N SER A 182 2.27 3.40 3.42
CA SER A 182 3.31 4.41 3.24
C SER A 182 3.39 4.79 1.77
N ALA A 183 3.32 6.10 1.49
CA ALA A 183 3.43 6.65 0.16
C ALA A 183 4.56 7.69 0.10
N GLU A 184 5.25 7.74 -1.03
CA GLU A 184 6.23 8.78 -1.34
C GLU A 184 5.57 9.81 -2.26
N LEU A 185 5.69 11.09 -1.90
CA LEU A 185 5.30 12.23 -2.72
C LEU A 185 6.53 13.08 -3.05
N ARG A 186 6.48 13.73 -4.21
CA ARG A 186 7.53 14.60 -4.71
C ARG A 186 6.95 15.98 -4.94
N PHE A 187 7.57 16.99 -4.37
CA PHE A 187 7.14 18.37 -4.53
C PHE A 187 8.28 19.20 -5.11
N ASP A 188 7.95 20.07 -6.06
CA ASP A 188 8.81 21.18 -6.45
C ASP A 188 8.44 22.39 -5.59
N ALA A 189 9.40 22.89 -4.80
CA ALA A 189 9.20 24.04 -3.93
C ALA A 189 10.03 25.24 -4.41
N GLU A 190 9.38 26.40 -4.52
CA GLU A 190 10.03 27.71 -4.69
C GLU A 190 10.10 28.37 -3.31
N TYR A 191 11.29 28.85 -2.93
CA TYR A 191 11.52 29.47 -1.63
C TYR A 191 12.31 30.77 -1.74
N ASP A 192 12.08 31.65 -0.76
CA ASP A 192 12.81 32.89 -0.57
C ASP A 192 13.69 32.75 0.68
N ALA A 193 15.00 32.89 0.50
CA ALA A 193 15.98 32.85 1.56
C ALA A 193 16.43 34.27 1.93
N TYR A 194 16.08 34.71 3.13
CA TYR A 194 16.51 35.97 3.71
C TYR A 194 17.86 35.77 4.40
N LEU A 195 18.92 36.32 3.80
CA LEU A 195 20.28 36.27 4.32
C LEU A 195 20.57 37.54 5.11
N SER A 196 21.15 37.38 6.30
CA SER A 196 21.59 38.49 7.15
C SER A 196 23.02 38.21 7.59
N TYR A 197 23.98 38.97 7.06
CA TYR A 197 25.41 38.68 7.22
C TYR A 197 26.25 39.94 7.40
N ASP A 198 27.40 39.77 8.04
CA ASP A 198 28.40 40.83 8.16
C ASP A 198 29.39 40.75 7.00
N ASP A 199 29.45 41.83 6.20
CA ASP A 199 30.28 41.90 5.00
C ASP A 199 31.77 42.00 5.36
N SER A 200 32.47 40.88 5.32
CA SER A 200 33.88 40.79 5.66
C SER A 200 34.78 41.65 4.77
N SER A 201 34.36 41.96 3.54
CA SER A 201 35.10 42.80 2.60
C SER A 201 35.15 44.29 3.00
N THR A 202 34.25 44.71 3.89
CA THR A 202 34.21 46.07 4.44
C THR A 202 35.01 46.22 5.74
N GLY A 203 35.49 45.10 6.28
CA GLY A 203 36.24 45.03 7.52
C GLY A 203 37.60 45.72 7.44
N SER A 204 37.91 46.56 8.42
CA SER A 204 39.25 47.12 8.60
C SER A 204 40.10 46.17 9.44
N TYR A 205 41.17 45.62 8.86
CA TYR A 205 42.06 44.70 9.58
C TYR A 205 42.98 45.46 10.55
N ASP A 206 42.92 45.13 11.84
CA ASP A 206 43.86 45.60 12.85
C ASP A 206 44.96 44.56 13.08
N SER A 207 46.16 44.88 12.61
CA SER A 207 47.33 44.02 12.73
C SER A 207 47.93 43.96 14.14
N GLU A 208 47.61 44.91 15.04
CA GLU A 208 48.11 44.89 16.43
C GLU A 208 47.38 43.84 17.28
N GLU A 209 46.08 43.65 17.04
CA GLU A 209 45.25 42.69 17.78
C GLU A 209 44.84 41.45 16.96
N GLY A 210 45.22 41.39 15.68
CA GLY A 210 45.00 40.23 14.81
C GLY A 210 43.52 39.98 14.50
N ARG A 211 42.68 41.02 14.48
CA ARG A 211 41.23 40.93 14.29
C ARG A 211 40.70 41.94 13.26
N LEU A 212 39.60 41.58 12.59
CA LEU A 212 38.83 42.49 11.75
C LEU A 212 37.96 43.39 12.63
N LEU A 213 38.00 44.70 12.36
CA LEU A 213 37.21 45.72 13.04
C LEU A 213 36.23 46.35 12.05
N TYR A 214 34.99 46.55 12.50
CA TYR A 214 33.90 47.22 11.77
C TYR A 214 33.56 46.56 10.43
N MET A 215 32.59 45.64 10.46
CA MET A 215 31.98 45.05 9.27
C MET A 215 30.61 45.70 9.06
N GLU A 216 30.28 46.04 7.82
CA GLU A 216 28.95 46.51 7.45
C GLU A 216 27.97 45.33 7.45
N HIS A 217 26.88 45.46 8.20
CA HIS A 217 25.82 44.47 8.21
C HIS A 217 24.95 44.62 6.96
N LYS A 218 24.72 43.51 6.24
CA LYS A 218 23.91 43.47 5.01
C LYS A 218 22.80 42.44 5.14
N THR A 219 21.70 42.73 4.44
CA THR A 219 20.55 41.85 4.31
C THR A 219 20.19 41.70 2.85
N GLU A 220 19.86 40.49 2.43
CA GLU A 220 19.59 40.14 1.04
C GLU A 220 18.52 39.05 0.97
N THR A 221 17.80 38.95 -0.15
CA THR A 221 16.85 37.87 -0.39
C THR A 221 17.25 37.14 -1.66
N VAL A 222 17.50 35.84 -1.55
CA VAL A 222 17.85 34.96 -2.66
C VAL A 222 16.68 34.02 -2.93
N ASN A 223 16.22 33.96 -4.17
CA ASN A 223 15.19 32.99 -4.57
C ASN A 223 15.84 31.67 -4.99
N GLY A 224 15.27 30.55 -4.55
CA GLY A 224 15.71 29.20 -4.88
C GLY A 224 14.56 28.27 -5.25
N THR A 225 14.90 27.17 -5.92
CA THR A 225 13.98 26.05 -6.18
C THR A 225 14.61 24.76 -5.71
N GLU A 226 13.87 23.96 -4.95
CA GLU A 226 14.34 22.68 -4.44
C GLU A 226 13.29 21.58 -4.62
N ARG A 227 13.76 20.34 -4.78
CA ARG A 227 12.89 19.16 -4.85
C ARG A 227 12.78 18.51 -3.49
N LEU A 228 11.55 18.42 -3.01
CA LEU A 228 11.22 17.83 -1.72
C LEU A 228 10.68 16.41 -1.93
N PHE A 229 11.20 15.47 -1.16
CA PHE A 229 10.70 14.09 -1.11
C PHE A 229 10.06 13.88 0.26
N VAL A 230 8.77 13.57 0.26
CA VAL A 230 7.96 13.47 1.47
C VAL A 230 7.41 12.06 1.57
N THR A 231 7.63 11.42 2.72
CA THR A 231 7.00 10.14 3.03
C THR A 231 5.77 10.40 3.87
N VAL A 232 4.61 9.93 3.39
CA VAL A 232 3.34 10.01 4.10
C VAL A 232 2.97 8.63 4.59
N THR A 233 2.70 8.53 5.89
CA THR A 233 2.19 7.32 6.52
C THR A 233 0.75 7.56 6.93
N ALA A 234 -0.15 6.69 6.50
CA ALA A 234 -1.57 6.76 6.86
C ALA A 234 -2.08 5.40 7.31
N SER A 235 -3.06 5.40 8.22
CA SER A 235 -3.81 4.22 8.61
C SER A 235 -5.16 4.20 7.91
N PHE A 236 -5.60 3.02 7.47
CA PHE A 236 -6.90 2.81 6.86
C PHE A 236 -7.58 1.56 7.41
N GLN A 237 -8.90 1.57 7.57
CA GLN A 237 -9.69 0.43 8.04
C GLN A 237 -10.79 0.05 7.05
N GLY A 238 -10.44 -0.16 5.79
CA GLY A 238 -11.38 -0.52 4.72
C GLY A 238 -11.25 0.41 3.51
N MET A 239 -12.32 0.51 2.72
CA MET A 239 -12.41 1.39 1.54
C MET A 239 -13.42 2.54 1.75
N GLU A 240 -13.72 2.91 2.99
CA GLU A 240 -14.57 4.06 3.31
C GLU A 240 -13.70 5.28 3.69
N GLU A 241 -14.09 6.48 3.24
CA GLU A 241 -13.36 7.75 3.50
C GLU A 241 -13.14 8.02 4.99
N LEU A 242 -14.10 7.65 5.85
CA LEU A 242 -14.03 7.87 7.30
C LEU A 242 -12.99 7.00 8.01
N ASP A 243 -12.50 5.96 7.35
CA ASP A 243 -11.55 5.02 7.91
C ASP A 243 -10.10 5.38 7.58
N PHE A 244 -9.86 6.42 6.76
CA PHE A 244 -8.53 6.91 6.42
C PHE A 244 -8.09 8.01 7.39
N GLN A 245 -6.90 7.85 7.98
CA GLN A 245 -6.30 8.85 8.86
C GLN A 245 -4.81 9.00 8.54
N LEU A 246 -4.40 10.24 8.31
CA LEU A 246 -3.01 10.60 8.15
C LEU A 246 -2.32 10.50 9.53
N VAL A 247 -1.31 9.63 9.62
CA VAL A 247 -0.57 9.36 10.86
C VAL A 247 0.67 10.22 10.91
N ASP A 248 1.41 10.26 9.80
CA ASP A 248 2.66 10.99 9.73
C ASP A 248 2.98 11.52 8.33
N VAL A 249 3.77 12.59 8.30
CA VAL A 249 4.29 13.26 7.11
C VAL A 249 5.70 13.67 7.45
N ASP A 250 6.67 13.06 6.79
CA ASP A 250 8.09 13.29 7.01
C ASP A 250 8.76 13.79 5.73
N LEU A 251 9.44 14.94 5.82
CA LEU A 251 10.38 15.38 4.79
C LEU A 251 11.64 14.51 4.82
N THR A 252 11.78 13.62 3.85
CA THR A 252 12.93 12.70 3.75
C THR A 252 14.12 13.31 3.02
N SER A 253 13.88 14.21 2.08
CA SER A 253 14.92 14.95 1.39
C SER A 253 14.42 16.35 1.03
N PRO A 254 15.21 17.41 1.32
CA PRO A 254 16.50 17.36 2.01
C PRO A 254 16.36 16.99 3.50
N SER A 255 17.27 16.16 4.01
CA SER A 255 17.26 15.68 5.41
C SER A 255 17.92 16.64 6.40
N ALA A 256 18.55 17.71 5.90
CA ALA A 256 19.16 18.77 6.68
C ALA A 256 19.19 20.06 5.84
N GLY A 257 19.23 21.21 6.52
CA GLY A 257 19.47 22.50 5.87
C GLY A 257 20.85 22.57 5.23
N PHE A 258 21.01 23.48 4.27
CA PHE A 258 22.24 23.67 3.52
C PHE A 258 22.62 25.16 3.47
N GLY A 259 23.86 25.43 3.08
CA GLY A 259 24.38 26.79 2.95
C GLY A 259 23.87 27.48 1.69
N ILE A 260 23.51 28.76 1.81
CA ILE A 260 23.04 29.60 0.71
C ILE A 260 24.10 30.68 0.47
N GLU A 261 24.58 30.79 -0.78
CA GLU A 261 25.56 31.80 -1.19
C GLU A 261 24.90 33.16 -1.42
N THR A 262 25.62 34.24 -1.08
CA THR A 262 25.18 35.61 -1.40
C THR A 262 25.32 35.92 -2.90
N GLU A 263 24.52 36.85 -3.45
CA GLU A 263 24.58 37.22 -4.89
C GLU A 263 25.94 37.75 -5.33
N LYS A 264 26.80 38.18 -4.39
CA LYS A 264 28.19 38.57 -4.70
C LYS A 264 28.98 37.47 -5.42
N ASN A 265 28.69 36.20 -5.16
CA ASN A 265 29.34 35.05 -5.81
C ASN A 265 28.57 34.46 -6.99
N ALA A 266 27.30 34.82 -7.21
CA ALA A 266 26.50 34.35 -8.35
C ALA A 266 27.06 34.80 -9.73
N GLY A 267 28.07 35.67 -9.74
CA GLY A 267 28.68 36.28 -10.93
C GLY A 267 30.04 35.76 -11.38
N TRP A 268 30.58 34.64 -10.87
CA TRP A 268 31.87 34.11 -11.33
C TRP A 268 31.75 32.71 -11.95
N PRO A 269 31.73 32.58 -13.29
CA PRO A 269 31.81 31.27 -13.92
C PRO A 269 33.23 30.73 -13.70
N TRP A 270 33.33 29.41 -13.50
CA TRP A 270 34.54 28.60 -13.26
C TRP A 270 34.96 28.42 -11.78
N LYS A 271 34.38 27.40 -11.15
CA LYS A 271 35.16 26.35 -10.48
C LYS A 271 34.86 25.00 -11.10
#